data_AF-A0A2E4KIF1-F1
#
_entry.id   AF-A0A2E4KIF1-F1
#
_cell.length_a   1.000
_cell.length_b   1.000
_cell.length_c   1.000
_cell.angle_alpha   90.00
_cell.angle_beta   90.00
_cell.angle_gamma   90.00
#
_symmetry.space_group_name_H-M   'P 1'
#
loop_
_entity.id
_entity.type
_entity.pdbx_description
1 polymer ?
#
loop_
_entity_poly.entity_id
_entity_poly.type
_entity_poly.pdbx_seq_one_letter_code
_entity_poly.pdbx_strand_id
1 'polypeptide(L)'
;MSEGSVNVESRTSSQDKRWTIMAALLGTNTALMLFQGIEQAKAPNAVREVALAIIAAALPFQAIYFLIYTFLLEHEPRLPPERIHKLGLASALCQMVSYASLVGVAMMWYNLSSWVGLSFVGSSILAIFLIRNVMAPVEPLDGDDPTSPKSAS
;
A
#
# COMPACT_ATOMS: atom_id res chain seq x y z
N MET A 1 -24.27 25.21 -4.73
CA MET A 1 -23.16 25.04 -3.76
C MET A 1 -23.12 23.58 -3.35
N SER A 2 -22.19 22.81 -3.92
CA SER A 2 -21.96 21.38 -3.65
C SER A 2 -20.49 21.15 -3.29
N GLU A 3 -19.99 21.84 -2.27
CA GLU A 3 -18.60 21.66 -1.80
C GLU A 3 -18.44 20.44 -0.86
N GLY A 4 -19.54 19.87 -0.35
CA GLY A 4 -19.50 18.68 0.51
C GLY A 4 -19.42 17.34 -0.22
N SER A 5 -19.81 17.29 -1.50
CA SER A 5 -19.90 16.04 -2.27
C SER A 5 -18.55 15.55 -2.82
N VAL A 6 -17.62 16.48 -3.09
CA VAL A 6 -16.34 16.16 -3.74
C VAL A 6 -15.34 15.51 -2.77
N ASN A 7 -15.45 15.81 -1.47
CA ASN A 7 -14.53 15.32 -0.45
C ASN A 7 -14.82 13.87 0.00
N VAL A 8 -16.07 13.40 -0.11
CA VAL A 8 -16.44 12.03 0.28
C VAL A 8 -16.01 11.04 -0.81
N GLU A 9 -16.35 11.33 -2.08
CA GLU A 9 -16.04 10.44 -3.21
C GLU A 9 -14.53 10.32 -3.49
N SER A 10 -13.77 11.39 -3.25
CA SER A 10 -12.30 11.35 -3.37
C SER A 10 -11.65 10.53 -2.25
N ARG A 11 -12.20 10.57 -1.03
CA ARG A 11 -11.73 9.77 0.11
C ARG A 11 -12.00 8.29 -0.12
N THR A 12 -13.23 7.93 -0.46
CA THR A 12 -13.63 6.53 -0.78
C THR A 12 -12.76 5.98 -1.92
N SER A 13 -12.65 6.69 -3.05
CA SER A 13 -11.79 6.30 -4.18
C SER A 13 -10.33 6.05 -3.79
N SER A 14 -9.75 6.92 -2.95
CA SER A 14 -8.38 6.76 -2.50
C SER A 14 -8.19 5.59 -1.54
N GLN A 15 -9.21 5.25 -0.74
CA GLN A 15 -9.19 4.12 0.17
C GLN A 15 -9.42 2.80 -0.58
N ASP A 16 -10.31 2.76 -1.59
CA ASP A 16 -10.54 1.60 -2.45
C ASP A 16 -9.28 1.17 -3.21
N LYS A 17 -8.51 2.15 -3.72
CA LYS A 17 -7.21 1.88 -4.37
C LYS A 17 -6.22 1.22 -3.41
N ARG A 18 -6.12 1.71 -2.18
CA ARG A 18 -5.24 1.15 -1.14
C ARG A 18 -5.69 -0.24 -0.69
N TRP A 19 -7.00 -0.44 -0.56
CA TRP A 19 -7.61 -1.72 -0.23
C TRP A 19 -7.30 -2.80 -1.27
N THR A 20 -7.43 -2.47 -2.56
CA THR A 20 -7.16 -3.40 -3.66
C THR A 20 -5.71 -3.89 -3.64
N ILE A 21 -4.76 -2.97 -3.38
CA ILE A 21 -3.33 -3.32 -3.27
C ILE A 21 -3.10 -4.26 -2.08
N MET A 22 -3.71 -3.99 -0.93
CA MET A 22 -3.56 -4.84 0.25
C MET A 22 -4.20 -6.22 0.08
N ALA A 23 -5.35 -6.31 -0.59
CA ALA A 23 -5.98 -7.59 -0.91
C ALA A 23 -5.10 -8.44 -1.84
N ALA A 24 -4.51 -7.84 -2.87
CA ALA A 24 -3.58 -8.52 -3.77
C ALA A 24 -2.31 -9.00 -3.04
N LEU A 25 -1.79 -8.18 -2.12
CA LEU A 25 -0.63 -8.50 -1.30
C LEU A 25 -0.92 -9.66 -0.34
N LEU A 26 -2.07 -9.62 0.35
CA LEU A 26 -2.54 -10.70 1.23
C LEU A 26 -2.70 -12.02 0.46
N GLY A 27 -3.31 -11.98 -0.72
CA GLY A 27 -3.46 -13.15 -1.59
C GLY A 27 -2.12 -13.74 -1.99
N THR A 28 -1.17 -12.89 -2.40
CA THR A 28 0.19 -13.30 -2.79
C THR A 28 0.95 -13.93 -1.62
N ASN A 29 0.94 -13.29 -0.45
CA ASN A 29 1.57 -13.79 0.76
C ASN A 29 0.99 -15.14 1.20
N THR A 30 -0.33 -15.29 1.14
CA THR A 30 -1.02 -16.55 1.47
C THR A 30 -0.64 -17.66 0.50
N ALA A 31 -0.61 -17.37 -0.81
CA ALA A 31 -0.19 -18.34 -1.83
C ALA A 31 1.27 -18.79 -1.63
N LEU A 32 2.18 -17.84 -1.35
CA LEU A 32 3.57 -18.16 -1.04
C LEU A 32 3.70 -19.03 0.22
N MET A 33 2.97 -18.70 1.29
CA MET A 33 2.94 -19.51 2.51
C MET A 33 2.49 -20.94 2.24
N LEU A 34 1.45 -21.13 1.42
CA LEU A 34 0.95 -22.46 1.08
C LEU A 34 1.95 -23.25 0.25
N PHE A 35 2.38 -22.73 -0.90
CA PHE A 35 3.21 -23.50 -1.84
C PHE A 35 4.65 -23.63 -1.35
N GLN A 36 5.25 -22.55 -0.86
CA GLN A 36 6.62 -22.57 -0.38
C GLN A 36 6.71 -23.19 1.02
N GLY A 37 5.64 -23.16 1.82
CA GLY A 37 5.59 -23.91 3.09
C GLY A 37 5.62 -25.42 2.86
N ILE A 38 4.87 -25.94 1.88
CA ILE A 38 4.94 -27.35 1.48
C ILE A 38 6.34 -27.70 0.98
N GLU A 39 6.93 -26.85 0.13
CA GLU A 39 8.27 -27.09 -0.40
C GLU A 39 9.35 -27.01 0.70
N GLN A 40 9.19 -26.11 1.68
CA GLN A 40 10.08 -26.04 2.84
C GLN A 40 10.02 -27.31 3.70
N ALA A 41 8.83 -27.89 3.88
CA ALA A 41 8.68 -29.13 4.63
C ALA A 41 9.35 -30.33 3.92
N LYS A 42 9.39 -30.32 2.58
CA LYS A 42 10.06 -31.36 1.78
C LYS A 42 11.57 -31.16 1.68
N ALA A 43 12.01 -29.93 1.42
CA ALA A 43 13.39 -29.54 1.20
C ALA A 43 13.71 -28.25 1.98
N PRO A 44 14.17 -28.38 3.22
CA PRO A 44 14.41 -27.23 4.09
C PRO A 44 15.51 -26.32 3.55
N ASN A 45 15.24 -25.01 3.55
CA ASN A 45 16.19 -23.98 3.16
C ASN A 45 16.06 -22.79 4.12
N ALA A 46 17.19 -22.33 4.67
CA ALA A 46 17.20 -21.25 5.66
C ALA A 46 16.68 -19.90 5.13
N VAL A 47 17.00 -19.56 3.87
CA VAL A 47 16.52 -18.32 3.24
C VAL A 47 15.00 -18.36 3.05
N ARG A 48 14.48 -19.51 2.60
CA ARG A 48 13.03 -19.73 2.48
C ARG A 48 12.34 -19.63 3.83
N GLU A 49 12.92 -20.20 4.88
CA GLU A 49 12.36 -20.14 6.24
C GLU A 49 12.24 -18.70 6.75
N VAL A 50 13.30 -17.91 6.61
CA VAL A 50 13.30 -16.49 7.00
C VAL A 50 12.27 -15.71 6.18
N ALA A 51 12.21 -15.94 4.86
CA ALA A 51 11.23 -15.30 3.99
C ALA A 51 9.79 -15.63 4.40
N LEU A 52 9.50 -16.90 4.69
CA LEU A 52 8.19 -17.36 5.17
C LEU A 52 7.87 -16.78 6.55
N ALA A 53 8.84 -16.67 7.45
CA ALA A 53 8.64 -16.08 8.78
C ALA A 53 8.26 -14.60 8.69
N ILE A 54 8.92 -13.83 7.81
CA ILE A 54 8.58 -12.42 7.54
C ILE A 54 7.15 -12.32 7.00
N ILE A 55 6.80 -13.16 6.02
CA ILE A 55 5.45 -13.17 5.44
C ILE A 55 4.40 -13.55 6.49
N ALA A 56 4.64 -14.60 7.26
CA ALA A 56 3.75 -15.07 8.33
C ALA A 56 3.51 -13.99 9.40
N ALA A 57 4.56 -13.25 9.77
CA ALA A 57 4.45 -12.13 10.71
C ALA A 57 3.59 -10.97 10.16
N ALA A 58 3.57 -10.76 8.84
CA ALA A 58 2.81 -9.67 8.21
C ALA A 58 1.32 -9.99 7.98
N LEU A 59 0.96 -11.25 7.78
CA LEU A 59 -0.42 -11.71 7.56
C LEU A 59 -1.44 -11.20 8.62
N PRO A 60 -1.19 -11.27 9.94
CA PRO A 60 -2.14 -10.75 10.92
C PRO A 60 -2.36 -9.24 10.77
N PHE A 61 -1.32 -8.45 10.45
CA PHE A 61 -1.46 -7.02 10.23
C PHE A 61 -2.28 -6.71 8.97
N GLN A 62 -2.14 -7.51 7.91
CA GLN A 62 -2.97 -7.40 6.69
C GLN A 62 -4.44 -7.70 6.98
N ALA A 63 -4.72 -8.72 7.81
CA ALA A 63 -6.09 -9.04 8.24
C ALA A 63 -6.70 -7.93 9.10
N ILE A 64 -5.95 -7.38 10.06
CA ILE A 64 -6.41 -6.25 10.88
C ILE A 64 -6.64 -5.01 10.02
N TYR A 65 -5.77 -4.71 9.04
CA TYR A 65 -6.01 -3.62 8.09
C TYR A 65 -7.36 -3.78 7.36
N PHE A 66 -7.66 -4.99 6.89
CA PHE A 66 -8.93 -5.29 6.24
C PHE A 66 -10.12 -5.08 7.18
N LEU A 67 -10.02 -5.54 8.43
CA LEU A 67 -11.06 -5.33 9.44
C LEU A 67 -11.29 -3.84 9.75
N ILE A 68 -10.21 -3.06 9.92
CA ILE A 68 -10.30 -1.60 10.13
C ILE A 68 -10.96 -0.93 8.93
N TYR A 69 -10.59 -1.35 7.72
CA TYR A 69 -11.17 -0.83 6.49
C TYR A 69 -12.67 -1.09 6.40
N THR A 70 -13.10 -2.34 6.57
CA THR A 70 -14.52 -2.71 6.52
C THR A 70 -15.30 -2.02 7.64
N PHE A 71 -14.73 -1.94 8.85
CA PHE A 71 -15.36 -1.23 9.96
C PHE A 71 -15.56 0.26 9.66
N LEU A 72 -14.55 0.93 9.11
CA LEU A 72 -14.66 2.32 8.69
C LEU A 72 -15.73 2.49 7.61
N LEU A 73 -15.75 1.64 6.59
CA LEU A 73 -16.72 1.71 5.51
C LEU A 73 -18.16 1.56 6.01
N GLU A 74 -18.40 0.65 6.95
CA GLU A 74 -19.73 0.36 7.48
C GLU A 74 -20.23 1.41 8.49
N HIS A 75 -19.31 2.06 9.23
CA HIS A 75 -19.67 2.94 10.34
C HIS A 75 -19.30 4.42 10.13
N GLU A 76 -18.70 4.78 8.99
CA GLU A 76 -18.19 6.13 8.70
C GLU A 76 -19.12 7.29 9.12
N PRO A 77 -20.42 7.29 8.77
CA PRO A 77 -21.29 8.44 9.05
C PRO A 77 -21.64 8.58 10.54
N ARG A 78 -21.31 7.59 11.39
CA ARG A 78 -21.64 7.55 12.82
C ARG A 78 -20.41 7.69 13.73
N LEU A 79 -19.20 7.69 13.16
CA LEU A 79 -17.97 7.70 13.95
C LEU A 79 -17.51 9.14 14.24
N PRO A 80 -17.16 9.47 15.50
CA PRO A 80 -16.58 10.76 15.82
C PRO A 80 -15.20 10.91 15.15
N PRO A 81 -14.81 12.14 14.75
CA PRO A 81 -13.57 12.38 13.98
C PRO A 81 -12.31 11.94 14.73
N GLU A 82 -12.29 12.02 16.07
CA GLU A 82 -11.17 11.55 16.90
C GLU A 82 -10.93 10.03 16.73
N ARG A 83 -12.01 9.24 16.62
CA ARG A 83 -11.94 7.79 16.46
C ARG A 83 -11.48 7.42 15.04
N ILE A 84 -11.96 8.15 14.02
CA ILE A 84 -11.49 7.99 12.64
C ILE A 84 -9.97 8.24 12.56
N HIS A 85 -9.47 9.26 13.25
CA HIS A 85 -8.04 9.54 13.30
C HIS A 85 -7.23 8.41 13.96
N LYS A 86 -7.69 7.90 15.11
CA LYS A 86 -7.05 6.74 15.79
C LYS A 86 -7.05 5.48 14.91
N LEU A 87 -8.16 5.19 14.22
CA LEU A 87 -8.23 4.08 13.28
C LEU A 87 -7.31 4.29 12.07
N GLY A 88 -7.18 5.51 11.58
CA GLY A 88 -6.25 5.88 10.51
C GLY A 88 -4.78 5.66 10.89
N LEU A 89 -4.39 5.99 12.12
CA LEU A 89 -3.04 5.69 12.62
C LEU A 89 -2.80 4.18 12.74
N ALA A 90 -3.78 3.44 13.24
CA ALA A 90 -3.70 1.98 13.33
C ALA A 90 -3.61 1.32 11.95
N SER A 91 -4.40 1.79 10.97
CA SER A 91 -4.34 1.27 9.60
C SER A 91 -3.03 1.63 8.90
N ALA A 92 -2.50 2.83 9.12
CA ALA A 92 -1.19 3.23 8.60
C ALA A 92 -0.05 2.35 9.13
N LEU A 93 -0.07 2.01 10.43
CA LEU A 93 0.90 1.07 11.01
C LEU A 93 0.78 -0.31 10.35
N CYS A 94 -0.44 -0.83 10.23
CA CYS A 94 -0.67 -2.13 9.58
C CYS A 94 -0.21 -2.11 8.13
N GLN A 95 -0.42 -1.01 7.42
CA GLN A 95 0.01 -0.80 6.04
C GLN A 95 1.55 -0.82 5.91
N MET A 96 2.27 -0.19 6.84
CA MET A 96 3.73 -0.23 6.87
C MET A 96 4.27 -1.65 7.04
N VAL A 97 3.75 -2.41 8.02
CA VAL A 97 4.15 -3.80 8.25
C VAL A 97 3.77 -4.69 7.07
N SER A 98 2.61 -4.44 6.47
CA SER A 98 2.16 -5.15 5.27
C SER A 98 3.14 -4.95 4.12
N TYR A 99 3.54 -3.71 3.81
CA TYR A 99 4.52 -3.47 2.74
C TYR A 99 5.91 -4.02 3.06
N ALA A 100 6.30 -4.10 4.34
CA ALA A 100 7.55 -4.77 4.73
C ALA A 100 7.58 -6.25 4.32
N SER A 101 6.42 -6.91 4.14
CA SER A 101 6.35 -8.30 3.67
C SER A 101 6.92 -8.48 2.25
N LEU A 102 6.98 -7.42 1.45
CA LEU A 102 7.60 -7.46 0.11
C LEU A 102 9.08 -7.84 0.17
N VAL A 103 9.77 -7.59 1.29
CA VAL A 103 11.14 -8.06 1.51
C VAL A 103 11.18 -9.58 1.53
N GLY A 104 10.24 -10.23 2.23
CA GLY A 104 10.10 -11.69 2.24
C GLY A 104 9.79 -12.25 0.85
N VAL A 105 8.92 -11.58 0.09
CA VAL A 105 8.61 -11.96 -1.30
C VAL A 105 9.86 -11.86 -2.20
N ALA A 106 10.62 -10.77 -2.09
CA ALA A 106 11.85 -10.57 -2.86
C ALA A 106 12.93 -11.61 -2.50
N MET A 107 13.11 -11.90 -1.20
CA MET A 107 14.02 -12.96 -0.74
C MET A 107 13.61 -14.32 -1.29
N MET A 108 12.32 -14.62 -1.31
CA MET A 108 11.77 -15.87 -1.85
C MET A 108 12.09 -16.02 -3.36
N TRP A 109 11.86 -14.98 -4.15
CA TRP A 109 12.15 -15.02 -5.59
C TRP A 109 13.64 -15.11 -5.90
N TYR A 110 14.48 -14.46 -5.09
CA TYR A 110 15.93 -14.58 -5.24
C TYR A 110 16.41 -16.00 -4.98
N ASN A 111 15.84 -16.67 -3.96
CA ASN A 111 16.15 -18.07 -3.65
C ASN A 111 15.65 -19.04 -4.73
N LEU A 112 14.58 -18.70 -5.47
CA LEU A 112 14.04 -19.54 -6.53
C LEU A 112 14.90 -19.49 -7.80
N SER A 113 15.34 -18.30 -8.21
CA SER A 113 16.30 -18.12 -9.31
C SER A 113 16.93 -16.74 -9.22
N SER A 114 18.26 -16.68 -9.21
CA SER A 114 19.00 -15.41 -9.17
C SER A 114 18.63 -14.48 -10.33
N TRP A 115 18.30 -15.03 -11.51
CA TRP A 115 17.86 -14.25 -12.67
C TRP A 115 16.48 -13.61 -12.47
N VAL A 116 15.56 -14.33 -11.83
CA VAL A 116 14.22 -13.80 -11.50
C VAL A 116 14.34 -12.69 -10.48
N GLY A 117 15.14 -12.91 -9.42
CA GLY A 117 15.41 -11.89 -8.41
C GLY A 117 16.05 -10.63 -9.00
N LEU A 118 17.07 -10.79 -9.85
CA LEU A 118 17.72 -9.66 -10.52
C LEU A 118 16.76 -8.88 -11.44
N SER A 119 15.93 -9.59 -12.20
CA SER A 119 14.93 -8.98 -13.10
C SER A 119 13.88 -8.18 -12.31
N PHE A 120 13.45 -8.69 -11.16
CA PHE A 120 12.52 -7.98 -10.26
C PHE A 120 13.13 -6.69 -9.71
N VAL A 121 14.37 -6.74 -9.22
CA VAL A 121 15.06 -5.56 -8.69
C VAL A 121 15.31 -4.53 -9.80
N GLY A 122 15.82 -4.97 -10.95
CA GLY A 122 16.05 -4.10 -12.11
C GLY A 122 14.76 -3.41 -12.59
N SER A 123 13.67 -4.17 -12.70
CA SER A 123 12.35 -3.64 -13.09
C SER A 123 11.79 -2.67 -12.07
N SER A 124 11.98 -2.94 -10.77
CA SER A 124 11.54 -2.06 -9.68
C SER A 124 12.25 -0.71 -9.71
N ILE A 125 13.58 -0.71 -9.93
CA ILE A 125 14.37 0.51 -10.08
C ILE A 125 13.87 1.32 -11.29
N LEU A 126 13.69 0.67 -12.44
CA LEU A 126 13.18 1.32 -13.65
C LEU A 126 11.79 1.93 -13.42
N ALA A 127 10.89 1.21 -12.75
CA ALA A 127 9.56 1.72 -12.40
C ALA A 127 9.63 2.97 -11.50
N ILE A 128 10.52 2.98 -10.50
CA ILE A 128 10.75 4.16 -9.64
C ILE A 128 11.26 5.34 -10.47
N PHE A 129 12.21 5.11 -11.38
CA PHE A 129 12.69 6.14 -12.30
C PHE A 129 11.56 6.67 -13.19
N LEU A 130 10.72 5.80 -13.76
CA LEU A 130 9.59 6.21 -14.59
C LEU A 130 8.60 7.08 -13.80
N ILE A 131 8.23 6.66 -12.60
CA ILE A 131 7.32 7.45 -11.74
C ILE A 131 7.93 8.81 -11.42
N ARG A 132 9.22 8.87 -11.06
CA ARG A 132 9.90 10.14 -10.78
C ARG A 132 9.97 11.07 -11.99
N ASN A 133 10.14 10.54 -13.19
CA ASN A 133 10.19 11.35 -14.40
C ASN A 133 8.79 11.80 -14.87
N VAL A 134 7.80 10.93 -14.81
CA VAL A 134 6.44 11.20 -15.33
C VAL A 134 5.60 12.00 -14.34
N MET A 135 5.72 11.72 -13.04
CA MET A 135 5.02 12.43 -11.97
C MET A 135 5.87 13.57 -11.38
N ALA A 136 6.67 14.24 -12.23
CA ALA A 136 7.35 15.47 -11.85
C ALA A 136 6.34 16.50 -11.31
N PRO A 137 6.76 17.44 -10.43
CA PRO A 137 5.85 18.33 -9.74
C PRO A 137 4.91 19.03 -10.71
N VAL A 138 3.61 18.90 -10.46
CA VAL A 138 2.59 19.69 -11.18
C VAL A 138 2.79 21.13 -10.70
N GLU A 139 3.39 21.98 -11.52
CA GLU A 139 3.43 23.43 -11.25
C GLU A 139 1.99 23.91 -11.06
N PRO A 140 1.68 24.63 -9.97
CA PRO A 140 0.39 25.27 -9.85
C PRO A 140 0.24 26.23 -11.03
N LEU A 141 -0.87 26.13 -11.75
CA LEU A 141 -1.26 27.16 -12.70
C LEU A 141 -1.48 28.44 -11.89
N ASP A 142 -0.49 29.33 -11.90
CA ASP A 142 -0.66 30.72 -11.47
C ASP A 142 -1.72 31.35 -12.38
N GLY A 143 -2.94 31.41 -11.86
CA GLY A 143 -4.09 31.97 -12.55
C GLY A 143 -5.19 32.48 -11.62
N ASP A 144 -4.97 32.51 -10.30
CA ASP A 144 -5.85 33.18 -9.35
C ASP A 144 -5.00 33.88 -8.28
N ASP A 145 -4.36 34.99 -8.69
CA ASP A 145 -3.86 36.00 -7.77
C ASP A 145 -5.00 37.01 -7.49
N PRO A 146 -5.61 37.02 -6.30
CA PRO A 146 -6.60 38.02 -5.91
C PRO A 146 -5.99 39.40 -5.59
N THR A 147 -4.70 39.65 -5.89
CA THR A 147 -4.00 40.91 -5.53
C THR A 147 -3.56 41.78 -6.72
N SER A 148 -4.28 41.77 -7.84
CA SER A 148 -4.10 42.84 -8.84
C SER A 148 -4.73 44.16 -8.34
N PRO A 149 -3.96 45.23 -8.11
CA PRO A 149 -4.51 46.50 -7.70
C PRO A 149 -5.29 47.11 -8.87
N LYS A 150 -6.53 47.57 -8.61
CA LYS A 150 -7.24 48.49 -9.50
C LYS A 150 -6.40 49.77 -9.62
N SER A 151 -5.56 49.83 -10.66
CA SER A 151 -4.95 51.06 -11.13
C SER A 151 -6.03 51.92 -11.78
N ALA A 152 -6.53 52.89 -11.03
CA ALA A 152 -7.26 54.02 -11.57
C ALA A 152 -6.34 54.86 -12.46
N SER A 153 -6.72 55.06 -13.71
CA SER A 153 -6.52 56.30 -14.47
C SER A 153 -7.49 56.35 -15.63
#